data_AF-A0A1B1NCE8-F1
#
_entry.id   AF-A0A1B1NCE8-F1
#
_cell.length_a   1.000
_cell.length_b   1.000
_cell.length_c   1.000
_cell.angle_alpha   90.00
_cell.angle_beta   90.00
_cell.angle_gamma   90.00
#
_symmetry.space_group_name_H-M   'P 1'
#
loop_
_entity.id
_entity.type
_entity.pdbx_description
1 polymer ?
#
loop_
_entity_poly.entity_id
_entity_poly.type
_entity_poly.pdbx_seq_one_letter_code
_entity_poly.pdbx_strand_id
1 'polypeptide(L)'
;MARTMTGRVRAILAALLTVGLTLTLAPVQSAQAIDVPPRPGQPIQWPSENRTRIKTYQTGGGSACSLIASPNSVGGVCLSARAFDGPTIREVLKGDDLPDCWHQRLDADELENIGLDPLTDGTHYYWHRCLRGIDRKTYEIEPEGLFFAVGIWIYEPDDPELVELTPNQREFINRFVRNGNVPVPLMLSSPSPVPWVNDDVAFYNAGDDEIHVDLSIPGVEMRGRVTELLVYPEGRDGPAVKCPGSGKEVTTKDTPKTVPDACWHAFEQSSHTQPDDAYEGEIHAQWQIDARINGEWQPFHSFVKSSEGVIQVNEVQALVRP
;
A
#
# COMPACT_ATOMS: atom_id res chain seq x y z
N MET A 1 41.72 -52.69 10.61
CA MET A 1 41.89 -51.88 11.84
C MET A 1 40.51 -51.31 12.17
N ALA A 2 39.63 -51.95 12.95
CA ALA A 2 39.71 -52.37 14.35
C ALA A 2 39.93 -51.19 15.32
N ARG A 3 38.84 -50.61 15.86
CA ARG A 3 38.57 -50.60 17.32
C ARG A 3 37.24 -49.94 17.67
N THR A 4 36.38 -50.78 18.24
CA THR A 4 35.24 -50.53 19.12
C THR A 4 35.70 -49.98 20.49
N MET A 5 34.88 -49.15 21.14
CA MET A 5 34.69 -49.04 22.61
C MET A 5 33.49 -48.11 22.87
N THR A 6 32.25 -48.57 23.06
CA THR A 6 31.61 -49.04 24.31
C THR A 6 31.99 -48.31 25.60
N GLY A 7 30.99 -47.65 26.21
CA GLY A 7 31.05 -47.13 27.58
C GLY A 7 29.67 -46.64 28.06
N ARG A 8 28.82 -47.57 28.52
CA ARG A 8 27.61 -47.30 29.32
C ARG A 8 27.99 -47.10 30.78
N VAL A 9 27.46 -46.08 31.49
CA VAL A 9 27.16 -46.16 32.95
C VAL A 9 25.98 -45.25 33.35
N ARG A 10 24.90 -45.92 33.78
CA ARG A 10 23.93 -45.68 34.88
C ARG A 10 23.32 -44.28 35.15
N ALA A 11 22.02 -44.22 34.85
CA ALA A 11 20.86 -43.90 35.71
C ALA A 11 21.08 -43.29 37.11
N ILE A 12 20.40 -42.15 37.34
CA ILE A 12 19.76 -41.78 38.61
C ILE A 12 18.36 -41.22 38.30
N LEU A 13 17.35 -41.80 38.95
CA LEU A 13 15.98 -41.30 39.02
C LEU A 13 15.93 -39.97 39.81
N ALA A 14 15.18 -39.00 39.30
CA ALA A 14 14.49 -38.02 40.14
C ALA A 14 13.12 -37.74 39.50
N ALA A 15 12.09 -38.32 40.10
CA ALA A 15 10.71 -37.99 39.84
C ALA A 15 10.42 -36.61 40.45
N LEU A 16 10.09 -35.63 39.62
CA LEU A 16 9.48 -34.38 40.04
C LEU A 16 8.12 -34.29 39.37
N LEU A 17 7.08 -34.47 40.19
CA LEU A 17 5.71 -34.10 39.88
C LEU A 17 5.65 -32.59 39.69
N THR A 18 5.52 -32.13 38.45
CA THR A 18 5.01 -30.79 38.14
C THR A 18 3.57 -30.92 37.68
N VAL A 19 2.65 -30.55 38.57
CA VAL A 19 1.26 -30.23 38.27
C VAL A 19 1.27 -29.04 37.32
N GLY A 20 1.16 -29.31 36.01
CA GLY A 20 0.97 -28.28 35.01
C GLY A 20 -0.50 -27.86 34.99
N LEU A 21 -0.80 -26.71 35.59
CA LEU A 21 -2.04 -25.98 35.35
C LEU A 21 -2.20 -25.79 33.84
N THR A 22 -3.20 -26.41 33.22
CA THR A 22 -3.69 -26.00 31.91
C THR A 22 -4.45 -24.69 32.08
N LEU A 23 -3.74 -23.56 31.98
CA LEU A 23 -4.36 -22.27 31.69
C LEU A 23 -4.88 -22.34 30.25
N THR A 24 -6.18 -22.57 30.09
CA THR A 24 -6.89 -22.22 28.87
C THR A 24 -6.81 -20.71 28.73
N LEU A 25 -5.82 -20.21 27.99
CA LEU A 25 -5.84 -18.86 27.47
C LEU A 25 -7.05 -18.80 26.53
N ALA A 26 -8.13 -18.16 27.00
CA ALA A 26 -9.09 -17.60 26.08
C ALA A 26 -8.31 -16.73 25.08
N PRO A 27 -8.60 -16.78 23.77
CA PRO A 27 -8.04 -15.80 22.87
C PRO A 27 -8.38 -14.43 23.44
N VAL A 28 -7.35 -13.66 23.78
CA VAL A 28 -7.51 -12.24 24.05
C VAL A 28 -8.13 -11.71 22.77
N GLN A 29 -9.41 -11.36 22.84
CA GLN A 29 -10.06 -10.56 21.82
C GLN A 29 -9.16 -9.34 21.67
N SER A 30 -8.50 -9.24 20.53
CA SER A 30 -7.80 -8.03 20.14
C SER A 30 -8.87 -6.94 20.21
N ALA A 31 -8.79 -6.11 21.24
CA ALA A 31 -9.52 -4.87 21.26
C ALA A 31 -9.23 -4.19 19.93
N GLN A 32 -10.29 -3.81 19.21
CA GLN A 32 -10.16 -2.98 18.02
C GLN A 32 -9.20 -1.85 18.36
N ALA A 33 -8.20 -1.65 17.50
CA ALA A 33 -7.30 -0.52 17.64
C ALA A 33 -8.19 0.72 17.68
N ILE A 34 -8.27 1.34 18.86
CA ILE A 34 -8.87 2.65 19.02
C ILE A 34 -8.04 3.56 18.12
N ASP A 35 -8.71 4.17 17.15
CA ASP A 35 -8.11 5.12 16.22
C ASP A 35 -7.74 6.39 17.02
N VAL A 36 -6.53 6.41 17.54
CA VAL A 36 -5.96 7.58 18.19
C VAL A 36 -5.28 8.38 17.09
N PRO A 37 -5.62 9.66 16.86
CA PRO A 37 -4.92 10.47 15.89
C PRO A 37 -3.42 10.44 16.19
N PRO A 38 -2.56 10.20 15.18
CA PRO A 38 -1.12 10.11 15.38
C PRO A 38 -0.62 11.38 16.07
N ARG A 39 0.25 11.23 17.08
CA ARG A 39 0.89 12.38 17.72
C ARG A 39 1.79 13.10 16.71
N PRO A 40 2.08 14.40 16.88
CA PRO A 40 3.08 15.10 16.09
C PRO A 40 4.39 14.29 16.03
N GLY A 41 4.91 14.03 14.83
CA GLY A 41 6.12 13.22 14.60
C GLY A 41 5.95 11.69 14.65
N GLN A 42 4.73 11.15 14.85
CA GLN A 42 4.50 9.70 14.74
C GLN A 42 4.14 9.30 13.30
N PRO A 43 4.67 8.17 12.78
CA PRO A 43 4.23 7.64 11.51
C PRO A 43 2.74 7.30 11.59
N ILE A 44 1.99 7.55 10.52
CA ILE A 44 0.63 7.04 10.40
C ILE A 44 0.71 5.51 10.37
N GLN A 45 0.46 4.89 11.51
CA GLN A 45 0.39 3.44 11.62
C GLN A 45 -0.99 3.03 11.16
N TRP A 46 -1.05 2.15 10.17
CA TRP A 46 -2.31 1.51 9.86
C TRP A 46 -2.26 0.00 9.93
N PRO A 47 -3.41 -0.66 10.15
CA PRO A 47 -3.43 -2.01 10.65
C PRO A 47 -2.90 -3.05 9.64
N SER A 48 -2.14 -3.98 10.20
CA SER A 48 -1.70 -5.29 9.69
C SER A 48 -0.49 -5.41 8.75
N GLU A 49 0.21 -6.54 8.94
CA GLU A 49 1.38 -7.06 8.24
C GLU A 49 1.17 -7.15 6.72
N ASN A 50 2.23 -7.07 5.91
CA ASN A 50 2.25 -7.03 4.42
C ASN A 50 2.10 -5.65 3.74
N ARG A 51 2.25 -4.53 4.44
CA ARG A 51 2.11 -3.18 3.83
C ARG A 51 3.27 -2.73 2.97
N THR A 52 4.49 -3.18 3.19
CA THR A 52 5.62 -2.64 2.45
C THR A 52 6.62 -3.73 2.19
N ARG A 53 6.91 -3.95 0.92
CA ARG A 53 7.98 -4.84 0.50
C ARG A 53 9.10 -4.00 -0.08
N ILE A 54 10.29 -4.16 0.50
CA ILE A 54 11.53 -3.61 -0.02
C ILE A 54 12.41 -4.77 -0.43
N LYS A 55 13.03 -4.71 -1.62
CA LYS A 55 14.01 -5.70 -2.04
C LYS A 55 15.10 -5.07 -2.89
N THR A 56 16.32 -5.40 -2.53
CA THR A 56 17.52 -4.92 -3.20
C THR A 56 18.03 -5.97 -4.19
N TYR A 57 18.42 -5.50 -5.37
CA TYR A 57 18.95 -6.29 -6.47
C TYR A 57 20.29 -5.72 -6.89
N GLN A 58 21.29 -6.59 -6.98
CA GLN A 58 22.56 -6.25 -7.62
C GLN A 58 22.37 -6.43 -9.13
N THR A 59 22.56 -5.36 -9.90
CA THR A 59 22.35 -5.36 -11.36
C THR A 59 23.65 -5.52 -12.16
N GLY A 60 24.79 -5.71 -11.47
CA GLY A 60 26.10 -5.92 -12.05
C GLY A 60 26.86 -4.62 -12.37
N GLY A 61 28.17 -4.70 -12.62
CA GLY A 61 28.96 -3.52 -13.02
C GLY A 61 29.08 -2.39 -11.98
N GLY A 62 28.85 -2.67 -10.70
CA GLY A 62 28.80 -1.65 -9.64
C GLY A 62 27.48 -0.89 -9.58
N SER A 63 26.39 -1.53 -10.02
CA SER A 63 25.03 -0.99 -9.95
C SER A 63 24.12 -1.83 -9.06
N ALA A 64 23.20 -1.16 -8.38
CA ALA A 64 22.20 -1.79 -7.54
C ALA A 64 20.87 -1.03 -7.63
N CYS A 65 19.78 -1.77 -7.43
CA CYS A 65 18.42 -1.26 -7.33
C CYS A 65 17.82 -1.66 -5.99
N SER A 66 17.18 -0.73 -5.28
CA SER A 66 16.27 -1.04 -4.18
C SER A 66 14.86 -0.72 -4.61
N LEU A 67 14.04 -1.75 -4.76
CA LEU A 67 12.63 -1.65 -5.15
C LEU A 67 11.74 -1.60 -3.91
N ILE A 68 10.67 -0.84 -3.97
CA ILE A 68 9.66 -0.72 -2.93
C ILE A 68 8.25 -0.86 -3.53
N ALA A 69 7.37 -1.57 -2.82
CA ALA A 69 5.95 -1.60 -3.10
C ALA A 69 5.15 -1.54 -1.80
N SER A 70 4.21 -0.61 -1.73
CA SER A 70 3.31 -0.39 -0.61
C SER A 70 1.95 0.15 -1.08
N PRO A 71 0.89 0.14 -0.25
CA PRO A 71 -0.40 0.74 -0.56
C PRO A 71 -0.39 2.21 -0.96
N ASN A 72 0.70 2.95 -0.73
CA ASN A 72 0.78 4.38 -1.06
C ASN A 72 1.83 4.68 -2.12
N SER A 73 2.81 3.79 -2.31
CA SER A 73 3.93 4.05 -3.21
C SER A 73 4.53 2.78 -3.78
N VAL A 74 4.82 2.80 -5.08
CA VAL A 74 5.55 1.77 -5.81
C VAL A 74 6.69 2.42 -6.58
N GLY A 75 7.85 1.78 -6.63
CA GLY A 75 8.99 2.28 -7.37
C GLY A 75 10.30 1.89 -6.70
N GLY A 76 11.27 2.81 -6.67
CA GLY A 76 12.52 2.56 -6.00
C GLY A 76 13.63 3.51 -6.40
N VAL A 77 14.84 3.09 -6.07
CA VAL A 77 16.07 3.78 -6.42
C VAL A 77 16.99 2.80 -7.13
N CYS A 78 17.53 3.22 -8.27
CA CYS A 78 18.52 2.46 -9.00
C CYS A 78 19.74 3.34 -9.28
N LEU A 79 20.91 2.85 -8.89
CA LEU A 79 22.17 3.60 -9.01
C LEU A 79 23.22 2.75 -9.69
N SER A 80 24.13 3.43 -10.38
CA SER A 80 25.37 2.85 -10.87
C SER A 80 26.54 3.73 -10.49
N ALA A 81 27.54 3.13 -9.87
CA ALA A 81 28.78 3.81 -9.52
C ALA A 81 29.53 4.33 -10.78
N ARG A 82 29.28 3.75 -11.96
CA ARG A 82 30.03 4.06 -13.20
C ARG A 82 29.25 4.85 -14.26
N ALA A 83 28.02 5.27 -13.93
CA ALA A 83 27.03 5.84 -14.85
C ALA A 83 26.67 4.90 -16.03
N PHE A 84 25.36 4.70 -16.27
CA PHE A 84 24.89 3.99 -17.47
C PHE A 84 24.87 4.91 -18.70
N ASP A 85 24.52 6.19 -18.49
CA ASP A 85 24.65 7.31 -19.40
C ASP A 85 24.44 8.61 -18.58
N GLY A 86 25.39 9.56 -18.60
CA GLY A 86 25.32 10.84 -17.87
C GLY A 86 26.15 10.95 -16.57
N PRO A 87 25.93 12.00 -15.75
CA PRO A 87 26.80 12.32 -14.62
C PRO A 87 26.72 11.28 -13.48
N THR A 88 27.87 11.05 -12.86
CA THR A 88 28.06 10.25 -11.64
C THR A 88 27.39 10.90 -10.42
N ILE A 89 27.20 10.13 -9.34
CA ILE A 89 26.65 10.64 -8.06
C ILE A 89 27.42 11.88 -7.59
N ARG A 90 28.76 11.83 -7.66
CA ARG A 90 29.65 12.94 -7.27
C ARG A 90 29.41 14.20 -8.11
N GLU A 91 29.26 14.06 -9.42
CA GLU A 91 29.05 15.18 -10.33
C GLU A 91 27.68 15.84 -10.14
N VAL A 92 26.66 15.05 -9.77
CA VAL A 92 25.33 15.57 -9.47
C VAL A 92 25.32 16.30 -8.13
N LEU A 93 25.89 15.70 -7.08
CA LEU A 93 25.87 16.28 -5.72
C LEU A 93 26.80 17.49 -5.55
N LYS A 94 27.85 17.62 -6.38
CA LYS A 94 28.80 18.76 -6.37
C LYS A 94 29.41 19.07 -4.98
N GLY A 95 29.59 18.05 -4.15
CA GLY A 95 30.14 18.17 -2.80
C GLY A 95 29.11 18.28 -1.68
N ASP A 96 27.81 18.35 -2.01
CA ASP A 96 26.75 18.22 -1.00
C ASP A 96 26.77 16.80 -0.42
N ASP A 97 26.68 16.69 0.91
CA ASP A 97 26.52 15.39 1.58
C ASP A 97 25.09 14.88 1.35
N LEU A 98 24.92 13.58 1.10
CA LEU A 98 23.59 13.00 0.93
C LEU A 98 22.98 12.75 2.32
N PRO A 99 21.80 13.31 2.65
CA PRO A 99 21.17 13.04 3.93
C PRO A 99 20.67 11.59 3.97
N ASP A 100 20.70 10.96 5.15
CA ASP A 100 20.19 9.60 5.32
C ASP A 100 18.68 9.53 5.06
N CYS A 101 17.97 10.59 5.44
CA CYS A 101 16.54 10.74 5.22
C CYS A 101 16.19 12.19 4.90
N TRP A 102 15.12 12.40 4.15
CA TRP A 102 14.60 13.71 3.80
C TRP A 102 13.08 13.72 3.78
N HIS A 103 12.53 14.94 3.76
CA HIS A 103 11.10 15.19 3.77
C HIS A 103 10.69 15.94 2.52
N GLN A 104 9.59 15.49 1.90
CA GLN A 104 8.94 16.20 0.81
C GLN A 104 7.47 16.37 1.18
N ARG A 105 7.01 17.61 1.27
CA ARG A 105 5.61 17.91 1.55
C ARG A 105 4.72 17.27 0.47
N LEU A 106 3.62 16.64 0.90
CA LEU A 106 2.59 16.17 -0.02
C LEU A 106 1.82 17.36 -0.57
N ASP A 107 1.63 17.39 -1.89
CA ASP A 107 0.74 18.35 -2.55
C ASP A 107 -0.73 17.88 -2.52
N ALA A 108 -1.64 18.73 -3.01
CA ALA A 108 -3.08 18.45 -2.95
C ALA A 108 -3.47 17.20 -3.75
N ASP A 109 -2.85 17.01 -4.92
CA ASP A 109 -3.13 15.87 -5.80
C ASP A 109 -2.60 14.57 -5.14
N GLU A 110 -1.43 14.62 -4.49
CA GLU A 110 -0.90 13.49 -3.72
C GLU A 110 -1.78 13.13 -2.52
N LEU A 111 -2.30 14.12 -1.81
CA LEU A 111 -3.22 13.92 -0.69
C LEU A 111 -4.51 13.23 -1.13
N GLU A 112 -5.12 13.71 -2.21
CA GLU A 112 -6.32 13.11 -2.81
C GLU A 112 -6.05 11.66 -3.22
N ASN A 113 -4.95 11.41 -3.94
CA ASN A 113 -4.56 10.07 -4.40
C ASN A 113 -4.31 9.07 -3.26
N ILE A 114 -3.90 9.54 -2.09
CA ILE A 114 -3.62 8.70 -0.92
C ILE A 114 -4.82 8.63 0.03
N GLY A 115 -5.84 9.48 -0.16
CA GLY A 115 -7.04 9.53 0.68
C GLY A 115 -6.77 10.19 2.03
N LEU A 116 -5.96 11.24 2.01
CA LEU A 116 -5.66 12.03 3.20
C LEU A 116 -6.29 13.40 3.05
N ASP A 117 -7.14 13.77 4.01
CA ASP A 117 -7.67 15.11 4.08
C ASP A 117 -6.57 16.11 4.47
N PRO A 118 -6.55 17.32 3.91
CA PRO A 118 -5.60 18.35 4.32
C PRO A 118 -5.74 18.65 5.82
N LEU A 119 -4.61 18.66 6.52
CA LEU A 119 -4.60 19.01 7.94
C LEU A 119 -4.90 20.49 8.15
N THR A 120 -5.53 20.77 9.30
CA THR A 120 -5.76 22.13 9.79
C THR A 120 -4.57 22.60 10.65
N ASP A 121 -4.55 23.87 11.01
CA ASP A 121 -3.60 24.44 11.98
C ASP A 121 -2.12 24.47 11.57
N GLY A 122 -1.85 24.54 10.25
CA GLY A 122 -0.49 24.77 9.73
C GLY A 122 0.40 23.52 9.70
N THR A 123 -0.06 22.38 10.19
CA THR A 123 0.62 21.08 10.03
C THR A 123 0.42 20.54 8.62
N HIS A 124 1.38 19.75 8.13
CA HIS A 124 1.34 19.17 6.79
C HIS A 124 1.81 17.72 6.80
N TYR A 125 1.33 16.95 5.82
CA TYR A 125 1.88 15.62 5.53
C TYR A 125 3.15 15.75 4.70
N TYR A 126 4.11 14.89 5.02
CA TYR A 126 5.37 14.77 4.32
C TYR A 126 5.66 13.31 3.99
N TRP A 127 6.14 13.09 2.77
CA TRP A 127 6.88 11.90 2.42
C TRP A 127 8.18 11.93 3.20
N HIS A 128 8.32 10.99 4.14
CA HIS A 128 9.59 10.67 4.78
C HIS A 128 10.28 9.57 3.98
N ARG A 129 11.45 9.87 3.43
CA ARG A 129 12.20 8.93 2.60
C ARG A 129 13.59 8.78 3.14
N CYS A 130 14.08 7.53 3.22
CA CYS A 130 15.43 7.24 3.66
C CYS A 130 16.19 6.45 2.61
N LEU A 131 17.44 6.83 2.36
CA LEU A 131 18.36 6.15 1.44
C LEU A 131 19.69 5.89 2.13
N ARG A 132 20.10 4.62 2.16
CA ARG A 132 21.40 4.15 2.68
C ARG A 132 22.04 3.18 1.68
N GLY A 133 23.29 2.77 1.92
CA GLY A 133 24.00 1.90 0.98
C GLY A 133 24.95 2.61 0.03
N ILE A 134 25.26 3.89 0.27
CA ILE A 134 26.18 4.70 -0.54
C ILE A 134 27.25 5.25 0.39
N ASP A 135 28.51 4.88 0.15
CA ASP A 135 29.64 5.44 0.89
C ASP A 135 29.75 6.94 0.57
N ARG A 136 29.63 7.80 1.58
CA ARG A 136 29.61 9.26 1.42
C ARG A 136 30.93 9.86 0.94
N LYS A 137 32.05 9.14 1.08
CA LYS A 137 33.38 9.59 0.67
C LYS A 137 33.72 9.14 -0.75
N THR A 138 33.46 7.87 -1.04
CA THR A 138 33.81 7.27 -2.33
C THR A 138 32.68 7.39 -3.35
N TYR A 139 31.43 7.57 -2.90
CA TYR A 139 30.19 7.48 -3.69
C TYR A 139 30.01 6.12 -4.37
N GLU A 140 30.64 5.08 -3.82
CA GLU A 140 30.45 3.70 -4.23
C GLU A 140 29.27 3.09 -3.48
N ILE A 141 28.59 2.15 -4.13
CA ILE A 141 27.50 1.40 -3.52
C ILE A 141 28.13 0.37 -2.57
N GLU A 142 27.62 0.30 -1.35
CA GLU A 142 28.09 -0.64 -0.33
C GLU A 142 27.82 -2.10 -0.76
N PRO A 143 28.60 -3.09 -0.30
CA PRO A 143 28.43 -4.50 -0.68
C PRO A 143 27.03 -5.07 -0.40
N GLU A 144 26.38 -4.62 0.66
CA GLU A 144 25.00 -4.91 1.04
C GLU A 144 23.96 -4.34 0.06
N GLY A 145 24.37 -3.42 -0.82
CA GLY A 145 23.53 -2.73 -1.77
C GLY A 145 22.82 -1.52 -1.18
N LEU A 146 21.79 -1.05 -1.88
CA LEU A 146 20.99 0.09 -1.45
C LEU A 146 19.88 -0.34 -0.50
N PHE A 147 19.58 0.52 0.47
CA PHE A 147 18.37 0.43 1.28
C PHE A 147 17.53 1.68 1.06
N PHE A 148 16.29 1.50 0.64
CA PHE A 148 15.34 2.59 0.44
C PHE A 148 14.05 2.33 1.20
N ALA A 149 13.61 3.30 1.99
CA ALA A 149 12.36 3.26 2.75
C ALA A 149 11.54 4.53 2.51
N VAL A 150 10.22 4.39 2.52
CA VAL A 150 9.26 5.49 2.32
C VAL A 150 8.13 5.36 3.34
N GLY A 151 7.68 6.48 3.89
CA GLY A 151 6.51 6.59 4.75
C GLY A 151 5.90 7.98 4.69
N ILE A 152 4.74 8.16 5.33
CA ILE A 152 4.06 9.45 5.46
C ILE A 152 4.05 9.87 6.92
N TRP A 153 4.52 11.08 7.18
CA TRP A 153 4.71 11.65 8.51
C TRP A 153 4.04 13.03 8.55
N ILE A 154 3.66 13.47 9.75
CA ILE A 154 3.04 14.77 9.98
C ILE A 154 4.04 15.66 10.70
N TYR A 155 4.30 16.83 10.14
CA TYR A 155 5.20 17.83 10.72
C TYR A 155 4.59 19.23 10.68
N GLU A 156 5.03 20.06 11.62
CA GLU A 156 4.88 21.50 11.56
C GLU A 156 5.95 22.10 10.62
N PRO A 157 5.71 23.24 9.95
CA PRO A 157 6.62 23.77 8.94
C PRO A 157 8.01 24.16 9.47
N ASP A 158 8.12 24.47 10.77
CA ASP A 158 9.34 24.84 11.48
C ASP A 158 9.89 23.71 12.37
N ASP A 159 9.39 22.48 12.19
CA ASP A 159 9.87 21.32 12.94
C ASP A 159 11.36 21.07 12.66
N PRO A 160 12.23 21.00 13.69
CA PRO A 160 13.67 20.82 13.52
C PRO A 160 14.07 19.46 12.92
N GLU A 161 13.17 18.48 12.89
CA GLU A 161 13.39 17.18 12.24
C GLU A 161 13.18 17.25 10.71
N LEU A 162 12.57 18.33 10.19
CA LEU A 162 12.39 18.52 8.75
C LEU A 162 13.73 18.77 8.04
N VAL A 163 14.27 17.69 7.48
CA VAL A 163 15.38 17.75 6.51
C VAL A 163 14.86 18.11 5.11
N GLU A 164 15.11 19.35 4.70
CA GLU A 164 14.92 19.81 3.32
C GLU A 164 16.17 19.56 2.45
N LEU A 165 15.94 19.25 1.18
CA LEU A 165 17.00 18.96 0.23
C LEU A 165 17.57 20.24 -0.41
N THR A 166 18.90 20.31 -0.51
CA THR A 166 19.57 21.30 -1.36
C THR A 166 19.18 21.13 -2.83
N PRO A 167 19.41 22.13 -3.70
CA PRO A 167 19.16 21.97 -5.13
C PRO A 167 19.89 20.78 -5.77
N ASN A 168 21.14 20.50 -5.40
CA ASN A 168 21.90 19.37 -5.96
C ASN A 168 21.39 18.03 -5.43
N GLN A 169 20.99 17.95 -4.16
CA GLN A 169 20.38 16.75 -3.61
C GLN A 169 19.01 16.47 -4.27
N ARG A 170 18.20 17.50 -4.55
CA ARG A 170 16.96 17.34 -5.32
C ARG A 170 17.23 16.82 -6.72
N GLU A 171 18.25 17.34 -7.41
CA GLU A 171 18.64 16.83 -8.72
C GLU A 171 19.04 15.34 -8.65
N PHE A 172 19.78 14.94 -7.61
CA PHE A 172 20.11 13.54 -7.38
C PHE A 172 18.86 12.68 -7.19
N ILE A 173 17.92 13.08 -6.32
CA ILE A 173 16.67 12.34 -6.09
C ILE A 173 15.84 12.28 -7.38
N ASN A 174 15.65 13.40 -8.07
CA ASN A 174 14.91 13.48 -9.33
C ASN A 174 15.57 12.68 -10.47
N ARG A 175 16.83 12.31 -10.36
CA ARG A 175 17.52 11.48 -11.35
C ARG A 175 17.35 9.99 -11.07
N PHE A 176 17.46 9.59 -9.80
CA PHE A 176 17.67 8.19 -9.45
C PHE A 176 16.53 7.55 -8.66
N VAL A 177 15.72 8.35 -7.97
CA VAL A 177 14.52 7.89 -7.30
C VAL A 177 13.35 8.05 -8.25
N ARG A 178 12.60 6.98 -8.45
CA ARG A 178 11.44 6.91 -9.32
C ARG A 178 10.32 6.24 -8.55
N ASN A 179 9.15 6.87 -8.50
CA ASN A 179 8.00 6.36 -7.77
C ASN A 179 6.71 6.75 -8.48
N GLY A 180 5.72 5.89 -8.33
CA GLY A 180 4.31 6.15 -8.60
C GLY A 180 3.52 6.03 -7.30
N ASN A 181 2.43 6.76 -7.22
CA ASN A 181 1.47 6.65 -6.13
C ASN A 181 0.44 5.59 -6.50
N VAL A 182 0.07 4.75 -5.52
CA VAL A 182 -1.04 3.82 -5.72
C VAL A 182 -2.30 4.57 -5.33
N PRO A 183 -3.28 4.75 -6.23
CA PRO A 183 -4.48 5.53 -5.95
C PRO A 183 -5.37 4.82 -4.94
N VAL A 184 -6.12 5.58 -4.14
CA VAL A 184 -7.22 5.05 -3.33
C VAL A 184 -8.33 4.54 -4.27
N PRO A 185 -8.94 3.37 -4.02
CA PRO A 185 -10.07 2.94 -4.82
C PRO A 185 -11.26 3.89 -4.66
N LEU A 186 -11.98 4.18 -5.75
CA LEU A 186 -13.19 5.01 -5.73
C LEU A 186 -14.40 4.12 -6.04
N MET A 187 -15.24 3.88 -5.05
CA MET A 187 -16.44 3.07 -5.20
C MET A 187 -17.55 3.84 -5.93
N LEU A 188 -17.99 3.35 -7.08
CA LEU A 188 -19.21 3.82 -7.75
C LEU A 188 -20.11 2.63 -8.12
N SER A 189 -21.40 2.91 -8.25
CA SER A 189 -22.39 1.95 -8.75
C SER A 189 -22.91 2.34 -10.13
N SER A 190 -23.25 1.33 -10.93
CA SER A 190 -23.85 1.46 -12.26
C SER A 190 -24.96 0.41 -12.45
N PRO A 191 -25.97 0.64 -13.31
CA PRO A 191 -26.12 1.80 -14.19
C PRO A 191 -26.59 3.08 -13.47
N SER A 192 -26.96 3.00 -12.19
CA SER A 192 -27.35 4.15 -11.38
C SER A 192 -26.35 4.39 -10.24
N PRO A 193 -25.84 5.62 -10.05
CA PRO A 193 -25.07 5.99 -8.86
C PRO A 193 -25.94 6.13 -7.60
N VAL A 194 -27.27 6.16 -7.76
CA VAL A 194 -28.26 6.16 -6.68
C VAL A 194 -29.23 5.01 -6.96
N PRO A 195 -28.92 3.79 -6.48
CA PRO A 195 -29.72 2.60 -6.75
C PRO A 195 -31.16 2.72 -6.22
N TRP A 196 -32.07 1.94 -6.80
CA TRP A 196 -33.39 1.71 -6.24
C TRP A 196 -33.42 0.39 -5.48
N VAL A 197 -34.29 0.29 -4.49
CA VAL A 197 -34.57 -0.97 -3.80
C VAL A 197 -35.00 -2.04 -4.81
N ASN A 198 -34.40 -3.23 -4.72
CA ASN A 198 -34.55 -4.38 -5.61
C ASN A 198 -34.02 -4.23 -7.05
N ASP A 199 -33.36 -3.13 -7.40
CA ASP A 199 -32.65 -3.03 -8.68
C ASP A 199 -31.25 -3.66 -8.57
N ASP A 200 -30.90 -4.49 -9.55
CA ASP A 200 -29.52 -5.00 -9.70
C ASP A 200 -28.59 -3.85 -10.12
N VAL A 201 -27.58 -3.57 -9.31
CA VAL A 201 -26.49 -2.64 -9.63
C VAL A 201 -25.14 -3.32 -9.52
N ALA A 202 -24.18 -2.90 -10.33
CA ALA A 202 -22.81 -3.38 -10.27
C ALA A 202 -21.88 -2.28 -9.71
N PHE A 203 -21.04 -2.67 -8.76
CA PHE A 203 -19.99 -1.82 -8.22
C PHE A 203 -18.68 -1.96 -9.00
N TYR A 204 -17.93 -0.86 -9.09
CA TYR A 204 -16.62 -0.83 -9.72
C TYR A 204 -15.71 0.24 -9.08
N ASN A 205 -14.40 0.08 -9.27
CA ASN A 205 -13.41 1.10 -8.96
C ASN A 205 -13.34 2.10 -10.12
N ALA A 206 -13.69 3.36 -9.86
CA ALA A 206 -13.63 4.43 -10.84
C ALA A 206 -12.29 5.19 -10.86
N GLY A 207 -11.38 4.89 -9.93
CA GLY A 207 -10.00 5.37 -9.95
C GLY A 207 -9.09 4.50 -10.83
N ASP A 208 -7.83 4.91 -11.01
CA ASP A 208 -6.88 4.12 -11.80
C ASP A 208 -6.71 2.71 -11.20
N ASP A 209 -6.67 1.71 -12.07
CA ASP A 209 -6.55 0.30 -11.71
C ASP A 209 -5.24 -0.34 -12.19
N GLU A 210 -4.39 0.45 -12.86
CA GLU A 210 -3.05 0.09 -13.29
C GLU A 210 -2.07 1.22 -12.97
N ILE A 211 -0.83 0.84 -12.65
CA ILE A 211 0.28 1.78 -12.49
C ILE A 211 1.51 1.24 -13.20
N HIS A 212 2.37 2.12 -13.71
CA HIS A 212 3.64 1.77 -14.32
C HIS A 212 4.71 2.77 -13.88
N VAL A 213 5.88 2.25 -13.51
CA VAL A 213 7.01 3.04 -13.01
C VAL A 213 8.29 2.56 -13.67
N ASP A 214 8.83 3.39 -14.56
CA ASP A 214 10.15 3.20 -15.14
C ASP A 214 11.22 3.67 -14.14
N LEU A 215 12.17 2.79 -13.82
CA LEU A 215 13.29 3.14 -12.96
C LEU A 215 14.45 3.71 -13.78
N SER A 216 15.40 4.34 -13.09
CA SER A 216 16.54 5.03 -13.71
C SER A 216 17.51 4.11 -14.47
N ILE A 217 17.46 2.79 -14.25
CA ILE A 217 18.25 1.80 -15.00
C ILE A 217 17.36 1.20 -16.11
N PRO A 218 17.78 1.29 -17.39
CA PRO A 218 17.03 0.70 -18.50
C PRO A 218 16.76 -0.80 -18.29
N GLY A 219 15.51 -1.20 -18.55
CA GLY A 219 15.08 -2.59 -18.39
C GLY A 219 14.63 -2.97 -16.98
N VAL A 220 14.73 -2.06 -16.01
CA VAL A 220 14.14 -2.20 -14.67
C VAL A 220 12.87 -1.37 -14.57
N GLU A 221 11.75 -2.06 -14.38
CA GLU A 221 10.42 -1.45 -14.35
C GLU A 221 9.56 -2.08 -13.26
N MET A 222 8.58 -1.34 -12.78
CA MET A 222 7.53 -1.88 -11.93
C MET A 222 6.16 -1.59 -12.55
N ARG A 223 5.23 -2.52 -12.38
CA ARG A 223 3.84 -2.29 -12.73
C ARG A 223 2.94 -2.83 -11.63
N GLY A 224 1.81 -2.21 -11.45
CA GLY A 224 0.75 -2.65 -10.55
C GLY A 224 -0.55 -2.76 -11.29
N ARG A 225 -1.39 -3.70 -10.88
CA ARG A 225 -2.78 -3.78 -11.35
C ARG A 225 -3.70 -4.30 -10.26
N VAL A 226 -4.96 -3.88 -10.29
CA VAL A 226 -6.02 -4.46 -9.47
C VAL A 226 -6.39 -5.82 -10.06
N THR A 227 -6.28 -6.88 -9.27
CA THR A 227 -6.62 -8.24 -9.69
C THR A 227 -7.99 -8.69 -9.23
N GLU A 228 -8.52 -8.07 -8.19
CA GLU A 228 -9.76 -8.47 -7.53
C GLU A 228 -10.33 -7.30 -6.74
N LEU A 229 -11.65 -7.20 -6.73
CA LEU A 229 -12.41 -6.23 -5.97
C LEU A 229 -13.33 -6.95 -4.98
N LEU A 230 -13.36 -6.47 -3.75
CA LEU A 230 -14.30 -6.87 -2.71
C LEU A 230 -15.05 -5.62 -2.25
N VAL A 231 -16.37 -5.66 -2.33
CA VAL A 231 -17.26 -4.53 -1.98
C VAL A 231 -18.21 -4.97 -0.88
N TYR A 232 -18.41 -4.09 0.09
CA TYR A 232 -19.43 -4.19 1.14
C TYR A 232 -20.43 -3.05 0.90
N PRO A 233 -21.48 -3.24 0.08
CA PRO A 233 -22.38 -2.15 -0.33
C PRO A 233 -23.16 -1.52 0.85
N GLU A 234 -23.42 -2.31 1.88
CA GLU A 234 -24.19 -1.92 3.07
C GLU A 234 -23.30 -1.80 4.33
N GLY A 235 -21.99 -1.76 4.15
CA GLY A 235 -21.00 -1.78 5.23
C GLY A 235 -20.57 -3.18 5.65
N ARG A 236 -19.57 -3.26 6.54
CA ARG A 236 -18.84 -4.51 6.89
C ARG A 236 -19.71 -5.62 7.49
N ASP A 237 -20.78 -5.24 8.17
CA ASP A 237 -21.72 -6.20 8.78
C ASP A 237 -22.75 -6.72 7.77
N GLY A 238 -22.82 -6.11 6.59
CA GLY A 238 -23.72 -6.46 5.49
C GLY A 238 -23.18 -7.52 4.52
N PRO A 239 -23.89 -7.77 3.41
CA PRO A 239 -23.44 -8.68 2.37
C PRO A 239 -22.17 -8.15 1.69
N ALA A 240 -21.30 -9.08 1.29
CA ALA A 240 -20.09 -8.79 0.55
C ALA A 240 -20.18 -9.34 -0.87
N VAL A 241 -19.73 -8.54 -1.84
CA VAL A 241 -19.71 -8.89 -3.26
C VAL A 241 -18.28 -8.89 -3.75
N LYS A 242 -17.91 -9.93 -4.49
CA LYS A 242 -16.56 -10.16 -4.94
C LYS A 242 -16.52 -10.34 -6.45
N CYS A 243 -15.66 -9.62 -7.15
CA CYS A 243 -15.50 -9.73 -8.60
C CYS A 243 -14.02 -9.62 -9.04
N PRO A 244 -13.65 -10.15 -10.22
CA PRO A 244 -12.29 -10.03 -10.75
C PRO A 244 -11.99 -8.60 -11.21
N GLY A 245 -10.70 -8.24 -11.17
CA GLY A 245 -10.21 -6.94 -11.63
C GLY A 245 -10.74 -5.78 -10.79
N SER A 246 -10.93 -4.63 -11.44
CA SER A 246 -11.46 -3.38 -10.88
C SER A 246 -13.00 -3.33 -10.83
N GLY A 247 -13.70 -4.43 -11.13
CA GLY A 247 -15.14 -4.42 -11.38
C GLY A 247 -15.48 -3.98 -12.80
N LYS A 248 -16.78 -3.82 -13.09
CA LYS A 248 -17.25 -3.42 -14.42
C LYS A 248 -18.34 -2.37 -14.30
N GLU A 249 -18.18 -1.27 -15.01
CA GLU A 249 -19.28 -0.36 -15.28
C GLU A 249 -20.29 -1.04 -16.22
N VAL A 250 -21.56 -1.04 -15.84
CA VAL A 250 -22.64 -1.73 -16.56
C VAL A 250 -23.71 -0.75 -17.03
N THR A 251 -24.47 -1.16 -18.04
CA THR A 251 -25.58 -0.38 -18.59
C THR A 251 -26.94 -0.92 -18.12
N THR A 252 -28.02 -0.17 -18.37
CA THR A 252 -29.39 -0.62 -18.06
C THR A 252 -29.86 -1.86 -18.83
N LYS A 253 -29.08 -2.35 -19.79
CA LYS A 253 -29.36 -3.59 -20.53
C LYS A 253 -28.63 -4.80 -19.95
N ASP A 254 -27.67 -4.56 -19.07
CA ASP A 254 -26.87 -5.60 -18.45
C ASP A 254 -27.57 -6.16 -17.22
N THR A 255 -27.30 -7.43 -16.94
CA THR A 255 -27.87 -8.18 -15.82
C THR A 255 -26.80 -9.10 -15.24
N PRO A 256 -27.01 -9.65 -14.03
CA PRO A 256 -26.15 -10.70 -13.47
C PRO A 256 -25.92 -11.89 -14.41
N LYS A 257 -26.84 -12.15 -15.35
CA LYS A 257 -26.71 -13.24 -16.33
C LYS A 257 -25.87 -12.86 -17.55
N THR A 258 -25.92 -11.60 -18.00
CA THR A 258 -25.20 -11.16 -19.22
C THR A 258 -23.78 -10.73 -18.92
N VAL A 259 -23.52 -10.22 -17.71
CA VAL A 259 -22.19 -9.81 -17.24
C VAL A 259 -21.89 -10.48 -15.87
N PRO A 260 -21.67 -11.81 -15.83
CA PRO A 260 -21.58 -12.55 -14.56
C PRO A 260 -20.37 -12.18 -13.69
N ASP A 261 -19.35 -11.54 -14.28
CA ASP A 261 -18.14 -11.14 -13.58
C ASP A 261 -18.21 -9.71 -12.99
N ALA A 262 -19.35 -9.02 -13.04
CA ALA A 262 -19.49 -7.72 -12.37
C ALA A 262 -19.81 -7.90 -10.88
N CYS A 263 -19.47 -6.92 -10.05
CA CYS A 263 -19.80 -6.92 -8.62
C CYS A 263 -21.29 -6.55 -8.42
N TRP A 264 -22.20 -7.46 -8.76
CA TRP A 264 -23.65 -7.26 -8.63
C TRP A 264 -24.15 -7.31 -7.19
N HIS A 265 -25.02 -6.36 -6.84
CA HIS A 265 -25.78 -6.30 -5.59
C HIS A 265 -27.18 -5.75 -5.85
N ALA A 266 -28.14 -6.13 -5.01
CA ALA A 266 -29.46 -5.51 -4.98
C ALA A 266 -29.82 -5.20 -3.53
N PHE A 267 -30.16 -3.94 -3.25
CA PHE A 267 -30.53 -3.52 -1.90
C PHE A 267 -31.97 -3.94 -1.58
N GLU A 268 -32.18 -4.57 -0.43
CA GLU A 268 -33.51 -4.99 0.02
C GLU A 268 -34.29 -3.85 0.69
N GLN A 269 -33.60 -2.81 1.16
CA GLN A 269 -34.18 -1.70 1.92
C GLN A 269 -33.64 -0.36 1.43
N SER A 270 -34.41 0.70 1.64
CA SER A 270 -33.96 2.06 1.39
C SER A 270 -33.01 2.54 2.47
N SER A 271 -32.12 3.47 2.09
CA SER A 271 -31.16 4.04 3.03
C SER A 271 -31.78 5.06 4.01
N HIS A 272 -33.06 5.44 3.85
CA HIS A 272 -33.78 6.37 4.74
C HIS A 272 -33.90 5.90 6.20
N THR A 273 -33.59 4.62 6.47
CA THR A 273 -33.59 4.07 7.83
C THR A 273 -32.18 4.02 8.44
N GLN A 274 -31.16 4.32 7.64
CA GLN A 274 -29.77 4.38 8.06
C GLN A 274 -29.44 5.75 8.65
N PRO A 275 -28.39 5.85 9.47
CA PRO A 275 -27.79 7.14 9.79
C PRO A 275 -27.49 7.95 8.51
N ASP A 276 -27.75 9.25 8.55
CA ASP A 276 -27.51 10.18 7.43
C ASP A 276 -28.20 9.83 6.09
N ASP A 277 -29.26 9.03 6.15
CA ASP A 277 -30.05 8.58 4.99
C ASP A 277 -29.19 7.86 3.91
N ALA A 278 -28.06 7.24 4.28
CA ALA A 278 -27.12 6.57 3.38
C ALA A 278 -26.53 5.28 3.99
N TYR A 279 -26.15 4.33 3.15
CA TYR A 279 -25.29 3.21 3.57
C TYR A 279 -23.82 3.64 3.57
N GLU A 280 -23.08 3.26 4.61
CA GLU A 280 -21.62 3.38 4.69
C GLU A 280 -20.97 2.17 4.02
N GLY A 281 -20.83 2.22 2.70
CA GLY A 281 -20.22 1.14 1.93
C GLY A 281 -18.70 1.17 1.98
N GLU A 282 -18.08 0.03 1.72
CA GLU A 282 -16.62 -0.12 1.69
C GLU A 282 -16.15 -0.85 0.43
N ILE A 283 -15.04 -0.40 -0.16
CA ILE A 283 -14.40 -1.03 -1.32
C ILE A 283 -12.97 -1.43 -0.98
N HIS A 284 -12.58 -2.63 -1.38
CA HIS A 284 -11.24 -3.20 -1.18
C HIS A 284 -10.69 -3.64 -2.54
N ALA A 285 -9.60 -3.01 -2.98
CA ALA A 285 -8.89 -3.36 -4.20
C ALA A 285 -7.63 -4.17 -3.86
N GLN A 286 -7.57 -5.40 -4.37
CA GLN A 286 -6.38 -6.25 -4.30
C GLN A 286 -5.43 -5.87 -5.42
N TRP A 287 -4.26 -5.33 -5.07
CA TRP A 287 -3.20 -5.00 -6.00
C TRP A 287 -2.19 -6.14 -6.11
N GLN A 288 -1.75 -6.41 -7.34
CA GLN A 288 -0.59 -7.24 -7.66
C GLN A 288 0.47 -6.35 -8.31
N ILE A 289 1.64 -6.29 -7.69
CA ILE A 289 2.81 -5.57 -8.19
C ILE A 289 3.78 -6.56 -8.79
N ASP A 290 4.15 -6.36 -10.04
CA ASP A 290 5.20 -7.08 -10.73
C ASP A 290 6.40 -6.16 -10.93
N ALA A 291 7.60 -6.73 -10.92
CA ALA A 291 8.82 -6.04 -11.29
C ALA A 291 9.48 -6.74 -12.48
N ARG A 292 9.96 -5.95 -13.44
CA ARG A 292 10.83 -6.44 -14.51
C ARG A 292 12.26 -6.19 -14.11
N ILE A 293 13.03 -7.26 -13.96
CA ILE A 293 14.46 -7.19 -13.65
C ILE A 293 15.14 -8.23 -14.52
N ASN A 294 16.19 -7.84 -15.25
CA ASN A 294 16.87 -8.70 -16.24
C ASN A 294 15.95 -9.16 -17.39
N GLY A 295 14.96 -8.34 -17.76
CA GLY A 295 14.13 -8.55 -18.95
C GLY A 295 12.85 -9.38 -18.75
N GLU A 296 12.64 -9.99 -17.59
CA GLU A 296 11.42 -10.78 -17.31
C GLU A 296 10.58 -10.16 -16.19
N TRP A 297 9.26 -10.16 -16.37
CA TRP A 297 8.30 -9.75 -15.34
C TRP A 297 8.12 -10.86 -14.30
N GLN A 298 8.24 -10.51 -13.03
CA GLN A 298 8.05 -11.44 -11.92
C GLN A 298 7.16 -10.81 -10.84
N PRO A 299 6.31 -11.60 -10.16
CA PRO A 299 5.58 -11.13 -9.00
C PRO A 299 6.53 -10.55 -7.95
N PHE A 300 6.29 -9.29 -7.58
CA PHE A 300 7.07 -8.59 -6.58
C PHE A 300 6.34 -8.57 -5.24
N HIS A 301 5.13 -8.02 -5.20
CA HIS A 301 4.36 -7.88 -3.97
C HIS A 301 2.86 -7.89 -4.26
N SER A 302 2.04 -8.11 -3.24
CA SER A 302 0.60 -7.91 -3.30
C SER A 302 0.10 -7.32 -1.99
N PHE A 303 -0.92 -6.46 -2.07
CA PHE A 303 -1.53 -5.82 -0.91
C PHE A 303 -2.97 -5.40 -1.24
N VAL A 304 -3.75 -5.13 -0.20
CA VAL A 304 -5.10 -4.57 -0.33
C VAL A 304 -5.03 -3.09 0.01
N LYS A 305 -5.73 -2.26 -0.77
CA LYS A 305 -6.05 -0.88 -0.43
C LYS A 305 -7.56 -0.72 -0.37
N SER A 306 -8.04 -0.02 0.64
CA SER A 306 -9.47 0.15 0.86
C SER A 306 -9.86 1.61 0.99
N SER A 307 -11.13 1.89 0.78
CA SER A 307 -11.76 3.17 1.08
C SER A 307 -13.23 2.96 1.43
N GLU A 308 -13.80 3.98 2.04
CA GLU A 308 -15.22 4.06 2.36
C GLU A 308 -15.92 4.96 1.34
N GLY A 309 -17.22 4.73 1.15
CA GLY A 309 -18.06 5.57 0.30
C GLY A 309 -19.50 5.53 0.77
N VAL A 310 -20.25 6.60 0.48
CA VAL A 310 -21.66 6.70 0.85
C VAL A 310 -22.55 6.29 -0.31
N ILE A 311 -23.55 5.46 -0.05
CA ILE A 311 -24.50 5.00 -1.07
C ILE A 311 -25.92 5.35 -0.63
N GLN A 312 -26.56 6.24 -1.39
CA GLN A 312 -27.97 6.55 -1.22
C GLN A 312 -28.82 5.57 -2.02
N VAL A 313 -29.84 5.00 -1.38
CA VAL A 313 -30.73 4.01 -1.99
C VAL A 313 -32.17 4.47 -1.83
N ASN A 314 -32.82 4.68 -2.97
CA ASN A 314 -34.19 5.17 -3.02
C ASN A 314 -35.20 4.03 -3.11
N GLU A 315 -36.40 4.26 -2.61
CA GLU A 315 -37.55 3.37 -2.80
C GLU A 315 -38.63 4.08 -3.61
N VAL A 316 -39.21 3.38 -4.60
CA VAL A 316 -40.36 3.89 -5.33
C VAL A 316 -41.60 3.75 -4.45
N GLN A 317 -42.01 4.84 -3.80
CA GLN A 317 -43.31 4.90 -3.15
C GLN A 317 -44.39 5.12 -4.20
N ALA A 318 -45.00 4.03 -4.67
CA ALA A 318 -46.23 4.14 -5.45
C ALA A 318 -47.34 4.70 -4.54
N LEU A 319 -47.71 5.96 -4.75
CA LEU A 319 -48.79 6.63 -4.02
C LEU A 319 -50.11 5.96 -4.42
N VAL A 320 -50.58 5.00 -3.61
CA VAL A 320 -51.89 4.38 -3.78
C VAL A 320 -52.93 5.46 -3.48
N ARG A 321 -53.55 6.02 -4.52
CA ARG A 321 -54.73 6.90 -4.34
C ARG A 321 -55.88 6.03 -3.79
N PRO A 322 -56.50 6.41 -2.66
CA PRO A 322 -57.64 5.68 -2.11
C PRO A 322 -58.88 5.74 -3.01
#